data_AF-A0A6L8ES62-F1
#
_entry.id   AF-A0A6L8ES62-F1
#
_cell.length_a   1.000
_cell.length_b   1.000
_cell.length_c   1.000
_cell.angle_alpha   90.00
_cell.angle_beta   90.00
_cell.angle_gamma   90.00
#
_symmetry.space_group_name_H-M   'P 1'
#
loop_
_entity.id
_entity.type
_entity.pdbx_description
1 polymer ?
#
loop_
_entity_poly.entity_id
_entity_poly.type
_entity_poly.pdbx_seq_one_letter_code
_entity_poly.pdbx_strand_id
1 'polypeptide(L)'
;MTLLKKKQKMCVLALSCLAITILSSCGDLQDETPDPEILDLFEVFFRYKFENNASAQQQDAEAYFLEIDGEDPSPEFLARFKGHSPPVKKGSEFVMGGSIVIEGEAPTEGNGLLFRIDSYQWIGLFGNCVKISGGYSEGNLSASWASYIWIRRKGKWELEFIGDRAIA
;
A
#
# COMPACT_ATOMS: atom_id res chain seq x y z
N MET A 1 -32.45 22.37 80.55
CA MET A 1 -33.01 21.52 79.48
C MET A 1 -31.90 20.68 78.89
N THR A 2 -32.16 19.39 78.80
CA THR A 2 -31.23 18.26 78.80
C THR A 2 -30.46 18.09 77.49
N LEU A 3 -29.15 17.81 77.60
CA LEU A 3 -28.28 17.27 76.53
C LEU A 3 -28.84 15.94 76.00
N LEU A 4 -28.99 15.80 74.68
CA LEU A 4 -29.12 14.49 74.03
C LEU A 4 -27.96 14.26 73.05
N LYS A 5 -26.99 13.45 73.49
CA LYS A 5 -26.01 12.77 72.65
C LYS A 5 -26.75 11.75 71.76
N LYS A 6 -26.49 11.73 70.44
CA LYS A 6 -26.89 10.60 69.58
C LYS A 6 -25.72 10.10 68.74
N LYS A 7 -25.14 9.02 69.29
CA LYS A 7 -24.32 7.93 68.76
C LYS A 7 -23.84 8.02 67.30
N GLN A 8 -22.51 8.04 67.15
CA GLN A 8 -21.78 7.58 65.98
C GLN A 8 -22.23 6.17 65.56
N LYS A 9 -22.50 5.97 64.28
CA LYS A 9 -22.49 4.65 63.64
C LYS A 9 -21.43 4.68 62.56
N MET A 10 -20.30 4.08 62.92
CA MET A 10 -19.18 3.73 62.07
C MET A 10 -19.67 2.67 61.06
N CYS A 11 -19.80 3.04 59.79
CA CYS A 11 -19.99 2.08 58.71
C CYS A 11 -18.61 1.65 58.22
N VAL A 12 -18.13 0.53 58.73
CA VAL A 12 -17.08 -0.27 58.10
C VAL A 12 -17.76 -1.14 57.05
N LEU A 13 -17.52 -0.89 55.77
CA LEU A 13 -17.83 -1.88 54.72
C LEU A 13 -16.69 -1.94 53.69
N ALA A 14 -15.91 -3.01 53.87
CA ALA A 14 -15.15 -3.79 52.89
C ALA A 14 -14.66 -3.10 51.61
N LEU A 15 -13.33 -2.86 51.54
CA LEU A 15 -12.60 -2.82 50.28
C LEU A 15 -12.71 -4.21 49.62
N SER A 16 -13.52 -4.33 48.57
CA SER A 16 -13.43 -5.45 47.64
C SER A 16 -12.22 -5.22 46.73
N CYS A 17 -11.14 -5.98 46.94
CA CYS A 17 -10.05 -6.09 45.98
C CYS A 17 -10.61 -6.68 44.68
N LEU A 18 -10.92 -5.83 43.71
CA LEU A 18 -11.24 -6.25 42.35
C LEU A 18 -9.92 -6.72 41.73
N ALA A 19 -9.68 -8.02 41.73
CA ALA A 19 -8.59 -8.63 41.00
C ALA A 19 -8.82 -8.36 39.51
N ILE A 20 -8.07 -7.42 38.96
CA ILE A 20 -7.98 -7.21 37.51
C ILE A 20 -7.22 -8.43 36.97
N THR A 21 -7.96 -9.43 36.53
CA THR A 21 -7.41 -10.49 35.70
C THR A 21 -6.97 -9.86 34.40
N ILE A 22 -5.67 -9.64 34.26
CA ILE A 22 -5.04 -9.38 32.97
C ILE A 22 -5.24 -10.66 32.17
N LEU A 23 -6.31 -10.70 31.37
CA LEU A 23 -6.42 -11.66 30.29
C LEU A 23 -5.25 -11.35 29.36
N SER A 24 -4.21 -12.16 29.48
CA SER A 24 -3.15 -12.26 28.50
C SER A 24 -3.86 -12.72 27.23
N SER A 25 -4.26 -11.77 26.39
CA SER A 25 -4.75 -12.03 25.06
C SER A 25 -3.62 -12.78 24.36
N CYS A 26 -3.83 -14.07 24.13
CA CYS A 26 -3.11 -14.79 23.10
C CYS A 26 -3.28 -13.94 21.85
N GLY A 27 -2.19 -13.42 21.29
CA GLY A 27 -2.24 -12.66 20.06
C GLY A 27 -2.81 -13.57 19.00
N ASP A 28 -4.03 -13.29 18.56
CA ASP A 28 -4.52 -13.80 17.29
C ASP A 28 -3.47 -13.39 16.25
N LEU A 29 -2.85 -14.38 15.61
CA LEU A 29 -2.13 -14.19 14.36
C LEU A 29 -3.20 -13.75 13.36
N GLN A 30 -3.44 -12.43 13.28
CA GLN A 30 -4.25 -11.87 12.23
C GLN A 30 -3.52 -12.20 10.93
N ASP A 31 -4.19 -12.96 10.09
CA ASP A 31 -3.91 -13.03 8.67
C ASP A 31 -3.96 -11.58 8.18
N GLU A 32 -2.78 -10.95 8.04
CA GLU A 32 -2.67 -9.51 7.83
C GLU A 32 -3.04 -9.17 6.39
N THR A 33 -4.34 -9.28 6.10
CA THR A 33 -4.92 -8.67 4.91
C THR A 33 -4.59 -7.18 4.94
N PRO A 34 -4.00 -6.61 3.88
CA PRO A 34 -3.64 -5.20 3.86
C PRO A 34 -4.83 -4.32 4.21
N ASP A 35 -4.58 -3.29 5.01
CA ASP A 35 -5.58 -2.29 5.38
C ASP A 35 -6.36 -1.80 4.13
N PRO A 36 -7.70 -1.89 4.10
CA PRO A 36 -8.48 -1.38 2.98
C PRO A 36 -8.11 0.05 2.56
N GLU A 37 -7.68 0.90 3.52
CA GLU A 37 -7.24 2.27 3.23
C GLU A 37 -5.93 2.32 2.43
N ILE A 38 -4.99 1.41 2.68
CA ILE A 38 -3.73 1.36 1.93
C ILE A 38 -3.97 0.85 0.52
N LEU A 39 -4.89 -0.09 0.33
CA LEU A 39 -5.27 -0.58 -0.99
C LEU A 39 -5.89 0.54 -1.83
N ASP A 40 -6.75 1.38 -1.25
CA ASP A 40 -7.28 2.56 -1.96
C ASP A 40 -6.16 3.51 -2.41
N LEU A 41 -5.14 3.71 -1.59
CA LEU A 41 -3.98 4.51 -1.96
C LEU A 41 -3.15 3.85 -3.07
N PHE A 42 -2.92 2.55 -3.00
CA PHE A 42 -2.18 1.81 -4.03
C PHE A 42 -2.87 1.90 -5.39
N GLU A 43 -4.19 1.79 -5.41
CA GLU A 43 -4.96 1.98 -6.64
C GLU A 43 -4.76 3.40 -7.22
N VAL A 44 -4.88 4.42 -6.37
CA VAL A 44 -4.64 5.82 -6.78
C VAL A 44 -3.21 6.00 -7.31
N PHE A 45 -2.22 5.41 -6.65
CA PHE A 45 -0.82 5.43 -7.08
C PHE A 45 -0.64 4.81 -8.46
N PHE A 46 -1.17 3.60 -8.70
CA PHE A 46 -1.04 2.94 -10.00
C PHE A 46 -1.73 3.71 -11.11
N ARG A 47 -2.95 4.21 -10.88
CA ARG A 47 -3.66 5.06 -11.85
C ARG A 47 -2.86 6.32 -12.20
N TYR A 48 -2.30 6.98 -11.19
CA TYR A 48 -1.40 8.12 -11.42
C TYR A 48 -0.19 7.71 -12.28
N LYS A 49 0.43 6.55 -12.03
CA LYS A 49 1.58 6.08 -12.81
C LYS A 49 1.21 5.69 -14.25
N PHE A 50 0.04 5.13 -14.49
CA PHE A 50 -0.45 4.86 -15.85
C PHE A 50 -0.51 6.14 -16.68
N GLU A 51 -0.95 7.25 -16.06
CA GLU A 51 -1.08 8.55 -16.73
C GLU A 51 0.23 9.36 -16.77
N ASN A 52 1.15 9.14 -15.82
CA ASN A 52 2.33 9.99 -15.59
C ASN A 52 3.65 9.21 -15.60
N ASN A 53 3.78 8.20 -16.46
CA ASN A 53 5.06 7.55 -16.74
C ASN A 53 5.74 8.17 -17.96
N ALA A 54 7.06 7.98 -18.06
CA ALA A 54 7.87 8.55 -19.15
C ALA A 54 8.28 7.48 -20.18
N SER A 55 7.60 6.33 -20.20
CA SER A 55 7.87 5.24 -21.13
C SER A 55 7.61 5.68 -22.57
N ALA A 56 8.34 5.11 -23.53
CA ALA A 56 8.02 5.30 -24.95
C ALA A 56 6.71 4.57 -25.32
N GLN A 57 6.39 3.48 -24.63
CA GLN A 57 5.16 2.68 -24.81
C GLN A 57 3.96 3.17 -23.99
N GLN A 58 4.05 4.31 -23.31
CA GLN A 58 3.04 4.87 -22.38
C GLN A 58 1.59 4.37 -22.58
N GLN A 59 0.92 4.81 -23.65
CA GLN A 59 -0.49 4.51 -23.93
C GLN A 59 -0.68 3.39 -24.96
N ASP A 60 0.41 2.91 -25.54
CA ASP A 60 0.42 1.89 -26.60
C ASP A 60 0.88 0.51 -26.09
N ALA A 61 1.20 0.39 -24.81
CA ALA A 61 1.55 -0.87 -24.18
C ALA A 61 0.41 -1.88 -24.31
N GLU A 62 0.72 -3.14 -24.62
CA GLU A 62 -0.29 -4.19 -24.78
C GLU A 62 -1.01 -4.52 -23.46
N ALA A 63 -0.30 -4.35 -22.34
CA ALA A 63 -0.81 -4.56 -20.99
C ALA A 63 0.01 -3.77 -19.96
N TYR A 64 -0.62 -3.51 -18.81
CA TYR A 64 0.06 -3.05 -17.61
C TYR A 64 0.13 -4.17 -16.60
N PHE A 65 1.29 -4.41 -16.02
CA PHE A 65 1.54 -5.44 -15.03
C PHE A 65 1.80 -4.76 -13.69
N LEU A 66 1.24 -5.31 -12.61
CA LEU A 66 1.35 -4.72 -11.27
C LEU A 66 2.11 -5.63 -10.32
N GLU A 67 2.98 -5.04 -9.52
CA GLU A 67 3.72 -5.70 -8.44
C GLU A 67 3.66 -4.84 -7.17
N ILE A 68 3.48 -5.47 -6.02
CA ILE A 68 3.50 -4.82 -4.70
C ILE A 68 4.45 -5.61 -3.81
N ASP A 69 5.52 -4.97 -3.36
CA ASP A 69 6.56 -5.55 -2.51
C ASP A 69 7.16 -6.86 -3.09
N GLY A 70 7.39 -6.88 -4.41
CA GLY A 70 7.93 -8.04 -5.13
C GLY A 70 6.92 -9.15 -5.41
N GLU A 71 5.65 -8.98 -5.02
CA GLU A 71 4.61 -9.99 -5.13
C GLU A 71 3.47 -9.56 -6.06
N ASP A 72 2.75 -10.55 -6.58
CA ASP A 72 1.52 -10.30 -7.34
C ASP A 72 0.44 -9.71 -6.43
N PRO A 73 -0.26 -8.63 -6.86
CA PRO A 73 -1.43 -8.17 -6.14
C PRO A 73 -2.52 -9.23 -6.10
N SER A 74 -3.33 -9.23 -5.04
CA SER A 74 -4.43 -10.18 -4.92
C SER A 74 -5.44 -10.04 -6.07
N PRO A 75 -6.17 -11.12 -6.43
CA PRO A 75 -7.21 -11.07 -7.44
C PRO A 75 -8.28 -9.99 -7.16
N GLU A 76 -8.62 -9.76 -5.89
CA GLU A 76 -9.57 -8.73 -5.45
C GLU A 76 -9.04 -7.33 -5.75
N PHE A 77 -7.74 -7.10 -5.56
CA PHE A 77 -7.12 -5.82 -5.90
C PHE A 77 -7.09 -5.60 -7.41
N LEU A 78 -6.69 -6.59 -8.19
CA LEU A 78 -6.69 -6.51 -9.66
C LEU A 78 -8.09 -6.26 -10.24
N ALA A 79 -9.14 -6.78 -9.59
CA ALA A 79 -10.53 -6.55 -9.99
C ALA A 79 -10.94 -5.07 -9.97
N ARG A 80 -10.25 -4.21 -9.18
CA ARG A 80 -10.46 -2.75 -9.16
C ARG A 80 -10.12 -2.08 -10.50
N PHE A 81 -9.33 -2.74 -11.33
CA PHE A 81 -8.94 -2.26 -12.66
C PHE A 81 -9.72 -2.93 -13.80
N LYS A 82 -10.78 -3.70 -13.50
CA LYS A 82 -11.57 -4.39 -14.52
C LYS A 82 -12.12 -3.41 -15.56
N GLY A 83 -11.83 -3.69 -16.83
CA GLY A 83 -12.24 -2.86 -17.96
C GLY A 83 -11.30 -1.69 -18.28
N HIS A 84 -10.17 -1.57 -17.59
CA HIS A 84 -9.10 -0.65 -17.99
C HIS A 84 -8.52 -1.06 -19.35
N SER A 85 -8.06 -0.08 -20.12
CA SER A 85 -7.36 -0.27 -21.41
C SER A 85 -6.10 0.60 -21.39
N PRO A 86 -4.89 0.02 -21.48
CA PRO A 86 -4.56 -1.42 -21.62
C PRO A 86 -5.02 -2.30 -20.44
N PRO A 87 -5.23 -3.62 -20.64
CA PRO A 87 -5.62 -4.52 -19.56
C PRO A 87 -4.55 -4.55 -18.46
N VAL A 88 -5.00 -4.63 -17.20
CA VAL A 88 -4.13 -4.71 -16.02
C VAL A 88 -4.01 -6.17 -15.55
N LYS A 89 -2.78 -6.64 -15.35
CA LYS A 89 -2.42 -8.04 -15.06
C LYS A 89 -1.42 -8.15 -13.90
N LYS A 90 -1.16 -9.39 -13.50
CA LYS A 90 -0.19 -9.75 -12.44
C LYS A 90 1.25 -9.49 -12.88
N GLY A 91 2.10 -9.04 -11.97
CA GLY A 91 3.53 -8.79 -12.20
C GLY A 91 4.26 -10.03 -12.73
N SER A 92 3.92 -11.21 -12.24
CA SER A 92 4.50 -12.49 -12.68
C SER A 92 4.23 -12.85 -14.15
N GLU A 93 3.26 -12.21 -14.80
CA GLU A 93 2.98 -12.37 -16.24
C GLU A 93 3.80 -11.40 -17.12
N PHE A 94 4.56 -10.49 -16.52
CA PHE A 94 5.42 -9.57 -17.23
C PHE A 94 6.61 -10.31 -17.83
N VAL A 95 6.84 -10.10 -19.13
CA VAL A 95 7.99 -10.63 -19.85
C VAL A 95 8.96 -9.48 -20.11
N MET A 96 10.14 -9.59 -19.54
CA MET A 96 11.24 -8.68 -19.83
C MET A 96 11.70 -8.91 -21.27
N GLY A 97 11.49 -7.90 -22.11
CA GLY A 97 12.09 -7.88 -23.45
C GLY A 97 13.62 -7.91 -23.33
N GLY A 98 14.29 -8.57 -24.27
CA GLY A 98 15.74 -8.73 -24.28
C GLY A 98 16.39 -7.99 -25.45
N SER A 99 17.50 -7.27 -25.21
CA SER A 99 18.33 -6.71 -26.30
C SER A 99 19.38 -7.71 -26.78
N ILE A 100 19.55 -8.82 -26.06
CA ILE A 100 20.60 -9.80 -26.34
C ILE A 100 20.14 -10.65 -27.51
N VAL A 101 20.72 -10.40 -28.67
CA VAL A 101 20.62 -11.28 -29.83
C VAL A 101 21.59 -12.44 -29.62
N ILE A 102 21.06 -13.62 -29.31
CA ILE A 102 21.82 -14.86 -29.45
C ILE A 102 21.85 -15.19 -30.94
N GLU A 103 23.02 -15.52 -31.49
CA GLU A 103 23.16 -15.81 -32.92
C GLU A 103 22.20 -16.95 -33.34
N GLY A 104 21.23 -16.62 -34.20
CA GLY A 104 20.19 -17.55 -34.65
C GLY A 104 18.86 -17.47 -33.90
N GLU A 105 18.72 -16.63 -32.88
CA GLU A 105 17.47 -16.41 -32.14
C GLU A 105 16.98 -14.96 -32.29
N ALA A 106 15.67 -14.80 -32.45
CA ALA A 106 15.05 -13.47 -32.42
C ALA A 106 15.06 -12.94 -30.98
N PRO A 107 15.26 -11.62 -30.77
CA PRO A 107 15.12 -11.04 -29.45
C PRO A 107 13.73 -11.30 -28.88
N THR A 108 13.64 -11.59 -27.58
CA THR A 108 12.35 -11.64 -26.89
C THR A 108 11.74 -10.26 -26.89
N GLU A 109 10.56 -10.11 -27.50
CA GLU A 109 9.76 -8.89 -27.38
C GLU A 109 9.16 -8.80 -25.98
N GLY A 110 9.30 -7.62 -25.35
CA GLY A 110 8.61 -7.34 -24.09
C GLY A 110 7.11 -7.22 -24.32
N ASN A 111 6.30 -7.53 -23.31
CA ASN A 111 4.84 -7.62 -23.46
C ASN A 111 4.07 -6.47 -22.78
N GLY A 112 4.73 -5.36 -22.45
CA GLY A 112 4.09 -4.16 -21.89
C GLY A 112 4.92 -3.44 -20.84
N LEU A 113 4.25 -2.86 -19.83
CA LEU A 113 4.88 -2.08 -18.76
C LEU A 113 4.62 -2.69 -17.38
N LEU A 114 5.68 -2.92 -16.62
CA LEU A 114 5.59 -3.30 -15.21
C LEU A 114 5.58 -2.03 -14.35
N PHE A 115 4.54 -1.86 -13.54
CA PHE A 115 4.44 -0.85 -12.50
C PHE A 115 4.56 -1.49 -11.13
N ARG A 116 5.36 -0.90 -10.24
CA ARG A 116 5.63 -1.49 -8.94
C ARG A 116 5.54 -0.50 -7.79
N ILE A 117 5.06 -1.00 -6.65
CA ILE A 117 5.22 -0.41 -5.33
C ILE A 117 6.28 -1.24 -4.62
N ASP A 118 7.46 -0.67 -4.38
CA ASP A 118 8.58 -1.38 -3.74
C ASP A 118 8.47 -1.31 -2.21
N SER A 119 7.90 -0.23 -1.67
CA SER A 119 7.66 -0.07 -0.23
C SER A 119 6.69 1.08 0.04
N TYR A 120 6.11 1.07 1.24
CA TYR A 120 5.35 2.21 1.74
C TYR A 120 5.60 2.44 3.24
N GLN A 121 5.44 3.68 3.68
CA GLN A 121 5.62 4.07 5.07
C GLN A 121 4.60 5.15 5.46
N TRP A 122 3.88 4.93 6.56
CA TRP A 122 3.12 5.97 7.23
C TRP A 122 4.08 6.97 7.88
N ILE A 123 4.05 8.24 7.46
CA ILE A 123 5.01 9.27 7.90
C ILE A 123 4.35 10.44 8.65
N GLY A 124 3.08 10.31 9.03
CA GLY A 124 2.32 11.33 9.78
C GLY A 124 1.72 10.79 11.07
N LEU A 125 1.57 11.66 12.08
CA LEU A 125 1.02 11.31 13.40
C LEU A 125 -0.43 10.80 13.37
N PHE A 126 -1.18 11.07 12.30
CA PHE A 126 -2.62 10.81 12.21
C PHE A 126 -3.01 9.84 11.10
N GLY A 127 -2.08 9.03 10.59
CA GLY A 127 -2.41 8.06 9.54
C GLY A 127 -3.03 8.72 8.30
N ASN A 128 -2.59 9.94 7.97
CA ASN A 128 -3.10 10.71 6.83
C ASN A 128 -2.01 11.02 5.80
N CYS A 129 -0.80 10.51 6.00
CA CYS A 129 0.34 10.77 5.15
C CYS A 129 1.15 9.50 4.95
N VAL A 130 1.34 9.11 3.69
CA VAL A 130 2.06 7.89 3.30
C VAL A 130 3.12 8.25 2.28
N LYS A 131 4.35 7.79 2.50
CA LYS A 131 5.40 7.74 1.49
C LYS A 131 5.32 6.40 0.77
N ILE A 132 5.19 6.40 -0.55
CA ILE A 132 5.30 5.22 -1.41
C ILE A 132 6.60 5.34 -2.21
N SER A 133 7.40 4.29 -2.23
CA SER A 133 8.51 4.14 -3.16
C SER A 133 8.13 3.14 -4.23
N GLY A 134 8.41 3.45 -5.49
CA GLY A 134 8.00 2.60 -6.60
C GLY A 134 8.35 3.20 -7.94
N GLY A 135 7.93 2.54 -9.01
CA GLY A 135 8.45 2.83 -10.34
C GLY A 135 7.73 2.14 -11.47
N TYR A 136 8.37 2.18 -12.63
CA TYR A 136 7.99 1.37 -13.77
C TYR A 136 9.22 0.78 -14.47
N SER A 137 9.00 -0.29 -15.24
CA SER A 137 9.95 -0.90 -16.16
C SER A 137 9.30 -1.11 -17.53
N GLU A 138 9.97 -0.68 -18.58
CA GLU A 138 9.65 -0.93 -19.98
C GLU A 138 10.62 -1.99 -20.54
N GLY A 139 10.54 -3.19 -19.96
CA GLY A 139 11.48 -4.27 -20.24
C GLY A 139 12.95 -3.82 -20.07
N ASN A 140 13.71 -3.95 -21.16
CA ASN A 140 15.11 -3.54 -21.32
C ASN A 140 15.32 -2.11 -21.85
N LEU A 141 14.25 -1.35 -22.12
CA LEU A 141 14.34 -0.05 -22.78
C LEU A 141 14.48 1.12 -21.81
N SER A 142 13.66 1.13 -20.76
CA SER A 142 13.69 2.18 -19.76
C SER A 142 13.17 1.70 -18.42
N ALA A 143 13.62 2.33 -17.34
CA ALA A 143 13.02 2.17 -16.02
C ALA A 143 13.04 3.49 -15.27
N SER A 144 12.09 3.67 -14.35
CA SER A 144 12.16 4.77 -13.39
C SER A 144 11.85 4.28 -11.99
N TRP A 145 12.39 5.00 -11.03
CA TRP A 145 12.13 4.83 -9.62
C TRP A 145 11.96 6.20 -8.96
N ALA A 146 10.97 6.33 -8.08
CA ALA A 146 10.84 7.52 -7.26
C ALA A 146 10.11 7.26 -5.94
N SER A 147 10.25 8.21 -5.01
CA SER A 147 9.42 8.31 -3.81
C SER A 147 8.29 9.34 -3.99
N TYR A 148 7.10 9.04 -3.48
CA TYR A 148 5.89 9.85 -3.59
C TYR A 148 5.26 10.02 -2.21
N ILE A 149 4.96 11.25 -1.81
CA ILE A 149 4.24 11.54 -0.57
C ILE A 149 2.79 11.82 -0.92
N TRP A 150 1.90 11.03 -0.34
CA TRP A 150 0.46 11.12 -0.50
C TRP A 150 -0.17 11.57 0.80
N ILE A 151 -1.05 12.56 0.73
CA ILE A 151 -1.79 13.09 1.87
C ILE A 151 -3.29 12.87 1.69
N ARG A 152 -3.97 12.42 2.74
CA ARG A 152 -5.42 12.27 2.74
C ARG A 152 -6.08 13.58 3.13
N ARG A 153 -6.82 14.19 2.20
CA ARG A 153 -7.60 15.41 2.42
C ARG A 153 -9.05 15.15 2.06
N LYS A 154 -9.97 15.43 2.99
CA LYS A 154 -11.43 15.24 2.80
C LYS A 154 -11.79 13.83 2.30
N GLY A 155 -11.12 12.81 2.83
CA GLY A 155 -11.33 11.41 2.49
C GLY A 155 -10.67 10.93 1.20
N LYS A 156 -9.98 11.81 0.45
CA LYS A 156 -9.30 11.46 -0.80
C LYS A 156 -7.78 11.53 -0.65
N TRP A 157 -7.08 10.66 -1.35
CA TRP A 157 -5.62 10.72 -1.47
C TRP A 157 -5.22 11.74 -2.53
N GLU A 158 -4.32 12.64 -2.16
CA GLU A 158 -3.76 13.66 -3.04
C GLU A 158 -2.23 13.55 -3.02
N LEU A 159 -1.60 13.66 -4.18
CA LEU A 159 -0.15 13.69 -4.27
C LEU A 159 0.35 15.05 -3.79
N GLU A 160 1.15 15.05 -2.73
CA GLU A 160 1.74 16.27 -2.17
C GLU A 160 3.12 16.55 -2.80
N PHE A 161 3.95 15.51 -2.91
CA PHE A 161 5.36 15.68 -3.27
C PHE A 161 5.91 14.44 -3.95
N ILE A 162 6.85 14.65 -4.89
CA ILE A 162 7.66 13.59 -5.47
C ILE A 162 9.11 13.86 -5.07
N GLY A 163 9.67 12.94 -4.28
CA GLY A 163 11.02 13.00 -3.74
C GLY A 163 12.05 12.40 -4.67
N ASP A 164 13.04 11.69 -4.10
CA ASP A 164 14.17 11.10 -4.81
C ASP A 164 13.72 10.38 -6.09
N ARG A 165 14.46 10.60 -7.19
CA ARG A 165 14.18 10.02 -8.50
C ARG A 165 15.43 9.43 -9.11
N ALA A 166 15.29 8.25 -9.70
CA ALA A 166 16.26 7.66 -10.61
C ALA A 166 15.55 7.26 -11.90
N ILE A 167 16.21 7.49 -13.04
CA ILE A 167 15.75 7.07 -14.36
C ILE A 167 16.93 6.36 -15.01
N ALA A 168 16.67 5.17 -15.54
CA ALA A 168 17.64 4.30 -16.18
C ALA A 168 17.21 3.97 -17.61
#